data_AF-A0A0R1WFV5-F1
#
_entry.id   AF-A0A0R1WFV5-F1
#
_cell.length_a   1.000
_cell.length_b   1.000
_cell.length_c   1.000
_cell.angle_alpha   90.00
_cell.angle_beta   90.00
_cell.angle_gamma   90.00
#
_symmetry.space_group_name_H-M   'P 1'
#
loop_
_entity.id
_entity.type
_entity.pdbx_description
1 polymer ?
#
loop_
_entity_poly.entity_id
_entity_poly.type
_entity_poly.pdbx_seq_one_letter_code
_entity_poly.pdbx_strand_id
1 'polypeptide(L)'
;MADRISLGLDIGVASVGFSVLNIDQGKVVELGARLFNAKVAEGNQDRRSMRGSRRLLNRKKQRRQDTAKLFEEFGLISNYDKDNFSEFFDNNENPYELRVKGLTEKLTKNELAESLYQIVKRRGISYDLKDADFEDGGTDYSSSLSLNNKALEDKTPAEIQLQRLNEFGAVRGKVVVGDDLDNQKVLLNVFPTKEYKKEAQRIIATQREFYPDILTDEFEKQYCSILTRKRDYFVGPGNEKSRTDYGIYKTEGRTLDNLFEELIGHDKVYPDELRASAASYTAQLFNVLNDLNNLRILSYEDEKLTQADKETIINELKSNVTTVNMMNLIKKVSGCEKDDIKGYRTNDKDKPEISSMAIYRKTHKEFLKADVDITQ
;
A
#
# COMPACT_ATOMS: atom_id res chain seq x y z
N MET A 1 34.79 -13.78 52.23
CA MET A 1 34.37 -13.88 50.82
C MET A 1 33.18 -12.95 50.64
N ALA A 2 33.04 -12.26 49.52
CA ALA A 2 31.80 -11.54 49.23
C ALA A 2 30.68 -12.57 49.05
N ASP A 3 29.56 -12.36 49.73
CA ASP A 3 28.38 -13.22 49.60
C ASP A 3 27.92 -13.25 48.14
N ARG A 4 27.62 -14.44 47.62
CA ARG A 4 27.13 -14.58 46.23
C ARG A 4 25.66 -14.20 46.15
N ILE A 5 25.35 -13.29 45.22
CA ILE A 5 24.00 -12.77 45.01
C ILE A 5 23.45 -13.25 43.66
N SER A 6 22.17 -13.65 43.64
CA SER A 6 21.38 -13.93 42.44
C SER A 6 20.31 -12.85 42.26
N LEU A 7 20.15 -12.36 41.02
CA LEU A 7 19.11 -11.40 40.64
C LEU A 7 18.11 -12.08 39.69
N GLY A 8 16.86 -12.21 40.13
CA GLY A 8 15.74 -12.57 39.27
C GLY A 8 15.06 -11.30 38.73
N LEU A 9 14.74 -11.27 37.44
CA LEU A 9 13.99 -10.18 36.81
C LEU A 9 12.74 -10.75 36.13
N ASP A 10 11.58 -10.20 36.48
CA ASP A 10 10.29 -10.48 35.82
C ASP A 10 9.88 -9.26 34.99
N ILE A 11 10.24 -9.27 33.71
CA ILE A 11 10.09 -8.12 32.80
C ILE A 11 8.76 -8.22 32.07
N GLY A 12 7.79 -7.40 32.50
CA GLY A 12 6.48 -7.24 31.88
C GLY A 12 6.31 -5.91 31.15
N VAL A 13 5.20 -5.78 30.42
CA VAL A 13 4.87 -4.59 29.61
C VAL A 13 4.60 -3.32 30.43
N ALA A 14 4.23 -3.48 31.70
CA ALA A 14 3.87 -2.38 32.61
C ALA A 14 4.60 -2.46 33.97
N SER A 15 5.46 -3.46 34.15
CA SER A 15 6.14 -3.70 35.41
C SER A 15 7.42 -4.49 35.19
N VAL A 16 8.45 -4.20 35.98
CA VAL A 16 9.61 -5.08 36.15
C VAL A 16 9.68 -5.48 37.61
N GLY A 17 9.38 -6.74 37.91
CA GLY A 17 9.65 -7.35 39.21
C GLY A 17 11.13 -7.69 39.34
N PHE A 18 11.68 -7.54 40.54
CA PHE A 18 13.05 -7.98 40.82
C PHE A 18 13.15 -8.69 42.17
N SER A 19 14.01 -9.71 42.23
CA SER A 19 14.33 -10.45 43.45
C SER A 19 15.83 -10.59 43.60
N VAL A 20 16.35 -10.25 44.78
CA VAL A 20 17.76 -10.35 45.14
C VAL A 20 17.91 -11.41 46.22
N LEU A 21 18.64 -12.47 45.93
CA LEU A 21 18.84 -13.62 46.80
C LEU A 21 20.32 -13.76 47.16
N ASN A 22 20.64 -13.92 48.44
CA ASN A 22 21.92 -14.42 48.89
C ASN A 22 21.92 -15.95 48.75
N ILE A 23 22.72 -16.43 47.80
CA ILE A 23 22.76 -17.84 47.39
C ILE A 23 23.37 -18.70 48.49
N ASP A 24 24.37 -18.18 49.21
CA ASP A 24 25.12 -18.94 50.22
C ASP A 24 24.28 -19.18 51.48
N GLN A 25 23.38 -18.23 51.80
CA GLN A 25 22.51 -18.33 52.98
C GLN A 25 21.08 -18.78 52.65
N GLY A 26 20.73 -18.87 51.36
CA GLY A 26 19.36 -19.14 50.91
C GLY A 26 18.37 -18.05 51.34
N LYS A 27 18.82 -16.81 51.52
CA LYS A 27 18.01 -15.71 52.06
C LYS A 27 17.66 -14.69 50.99
N VAL A 28 16.42 -14.19 51.05
CA VAL A 28 16.00 -13.02 50.30
C VAL A 28 16.65 -11.77 50.90
N VAL A 29 17.39 -11.04 50.07
CA VAL A 29 18.00 -9.75 50.42
C VAL A 29 17.02 -8.62 50.10
N GLU A 30 16.40 -8.66 48.93
CA GLU A 30 15.48 -7.60 48.49
C GLU A 30 14.44 -8.16 47.51
N LEU A 31 13.23 -7.62 47.58
CA LEU A 31 12.14 -7.89 46.65
C LEU A 31 11.45 -6.58 46.32
N GLY A 32 11.16 -6.36 45.05
CA GLY A 32 10.46 -5.17 44.62
C GLY A 32 9.86 -5.29 43.23
N ALA A 33 9.10 -4.28 42.86
CA ALA A 33 8.56 -4.14 41.52
C ALA A 33 8.58 -2.67 41.10
N ARG A 34 9.06 -2.41 39.88
CA ARG A 34 8.98 -1.10 39.25
C ARG A 34 7.78 -1.08 38.31
N LEU A 35 6.76 -0.30 38.62
CA LEU A 35 5.60 -0.11 37.76
C LEU A 35 5.81 1.08 36.81
N PHE A 36 5.33 0.97 35.56
CA PHE A 36 5.30 2.05 34.57
C PHE A 36 4.11 1.90 33.63
N ASN A 37 3.68 3.00 33.01
CA ASN A 37 2.47 3.01 32.20
C ASN A 37 2.73 2.52 30.78
N ALA A 38 2.19 1.35 30.42
CA ALA A 38 2.32 0.77 29.08
C ALA A 38 1.51 1.53 27.99
N LYS A 39 0.54 2.38 28.38
CA LYS A 39 -0.34 3.10 27.43
C LYS A 39 0.36 4.12 26.53
N VAL A 40 1.66 4.35 26.72
CA VAL A 40 2.46 5.26 25.87
C VAL A 40 2.47 4.81 24.39
N ALA A 41 2.34 3.51 24.13
CA ALA A 41 2.31 2.96 22.77
C ALA A 41 1.01 3.31 22.01
N GLU A 42 -0.17 3.25 22.66
CA GLU A 42 -1.46 3.60 22.05
C GLU A 42 -1.51 5.08 21.63
N GLY A 43 -0.96 5.99 22.46
CA GLY A 43 -0.88 7.41 22.14
C GLY A 43 -0.09 7.74 20.86
N ASN A 44 0.85 6.87 20.46
CA ASN A 44 1.58 7.05 19.21
C ASN A 44 0.74 6.74 17.97
N GLN A 45 -0.19 5.79 18.06
CA GLN A 45 -1.14 5.50 16.98
C GLN A 45 -2.07 6.68 16.75
N ASP A 46 -2.63 7.25 17.81
CA ASP A 46 -3.49 8.45 17.72
C ASP A 46 -2.73 9.64 17.17
N ARG A 47 -1.50 9.88 17.66
CA ARG A 47 -0.61 10.92 17.12
C ARG A 47 -0.36 10.72 15.62
N ARG A 48 -0.16 9.48 15.16
CA ARG A 48 0.03 9.14 13.74
C ARG A 48 -1.24 9.39 12.93
N SER A 49 -2.40 8.93 13.42
CA SER A 49 -3.71 9.13 12.80
C SER A 49 -4.00 10.62 12.61
N MET A 50 -3.90 11.40 13.68
CA MET A 50 -4.15 12.85 13.66
C MET A 50 -3.19 13.59 12.73
N ARG A 51 -1.90 13.18 12.66
CA ARG A 51 -0.94 13.73 11.70
C ARG A 51 -1.33 13.41 10.25
N GLY A 52 -1.80 12.20 9.98
CA GLY A 52 -2.34 11.79 8.68
C GLY A 52 -3.52 12.66 8.27
N SER A 53 -4.51 12.81 9.16
CA SER A 53 -5.71 13.64 8.94
C SER A 53 -5.37 15.09 8.63
N ARG A 54 -4.45 15.71 9.40
CA ARG A 54 -3.99 17.09 9.10
C ARG A 54 -3.35 17.21 7.72
N ARG A 55 -2.51 16.25 7.31
CA ARG A 55 -1.91 16.25 5.97
C ARG A 55 -2.96 16.10 4.87
N LEU A 56 -3.96 15.25 5.06
CA LEU A 56 -5.07 15.09 4.11
C LEU A 56 -5.87 16.37 3.96
N LEU A 57 -6.25 17.02 5.06
CA LEU A 57 -6.97 18.29 5.06
C LEU A 57 -6.17 19.41 4.37
N ASN A 58 -4.89 19.54 4.70
CA ASN A 58 -4.01 20.55 4.09
C ASN A 58 -3.88 20.34 2.57
N ARG A 59 -3.65 19.10 2.12
CA ARG A 59 -3.56 18.79 0.69
C ARG A 59 -4.88 18.96 -0.04
N LYS A 60 -6.01 18.72 0.64
CA LYS A 60 -7.36 18.99 0.12
C LYS A 60 -7.59 20.50 -0.04
N LYS A 61 -7.20 21.31 0.94
CA LYS A 61 -7.23 22.79 0.84
C LYS A 61 -6.34 23.27 -0.32
N GLN A 62 -5.07 22.84 -0.35
CA GLN A 62 -4.12 23.23 -1.40
C GLN A 62 -4.63 22.89 -2.81
N ARG A 63 -5.17 21.69 -3.01
CA ARG A 63 -5.70 21.28 -4.32
C ARG A 63 -6.86 22.16 -4.78
N ARG A 64 -7.77 22.54 -3.88
CA ARG A 64 -8.86 23.46 -4.22
C ARG A 64 -8.34 24.87 -4.52
N GLN A 65 -7.33 25.33 -3.79
CA GLN A 65 -6.66 26.61 -4.07
C GLN A 65 -5.99 26.60 -5.45
N ASP A 66 -5.27 25.53 -5.79
CA ASP A 66 -4.61 25.39 -7.10
C ASP A 66 -5.64 25.34 -8.25
N THR A 67 -6.79 24.68 -8.04
CA THR A 67 -7.90 24.69 -9.02
C THR A 67 -8.49 26.08 -9.21
N ALA A 68 -8.73 26.82 -8.13
CA ALA A 68 -9.26 28.19 -8.23
C ALA A 68 -8.27 29.13 -8.94
N LYS A 69 -6.96 29.00 -8.67
CA LYS A 69 -5.92 29.72 -9.41
C LYS A 69 -5.90 29.38 -10.90
N LEU A 70 -6.02 28.11 -11.24
CA LEU A 70 -6.12 27.68 -12.65
C LEU A 70 -7.33 28.30 -13.34
N PHE A 71 -8.46 28.40 -12.65
CA PHE A 71 -9.66 29.02 -13.21
C PHE A 71 -9.48 30.53 -13.44
N GLU A 72 -8.76 31.23 -12.58
CA GLU A 72 -8.42 32.64 -12.81
C GLU A 72 -7.47 32.78 -14.00
N GLU A 73 -6.40 31.99 -14.04
CA GLU A 73 -5.39 32.03 -15.10
C GLU A 73 -5.99 31.86 -16.50
N PHE A 74 -6.98 30.97 -16.64
CA PHE A 74 -7.67 30.72 -17.91
C PHE A 74 -8.97 31.55 -18.08
N GLY A 75 -9.34 32.41 -17.14
CA GLY A 75 -10.48 33.33 -17.27
C GLY A 75 -11.88 32.70 -17.09
N LEU A 76 -11.96 31.61 -16.32
CA LEU A 76 -13.21 31.04 -15.79
C LEU A 76 -13.76 31.84 -14.61
N ILE A 77 -12.87 32.35 -13.74
CA ILE A 77 -13.22 33.27 -12.64
C ILE A 77 -12.39 34.55 -12.76
N SER A 78 -12.83 35.63 -12.11
CA SER A 78 -12.24 36.97 -12.29
C SER A 78 -11.15 37.33 -11.28
N ASN A 79 -11.30 36.97 -10.01
CA ASN A 79 -10.36 37.36 -8.94
C ASN A 79 -10.17 36.23 -7.92
N TYR A 80 -9.05 35.53 -7.98
CA TYR A 80 -8.70 34.54 -6.96
C TYR A 80 -8.25 35.23 -5.66
N ASP A 81 -8.97 34.96 -4.58
CA ASP A 81 -8.53 35.28 -3.22
C ASP A 81 -8.08 34.01 -2.52
N LYS A 82 -6.81 33.96 -2.06
CA LYS A 82 -6.26 32.80 -1.37
C LYS A 82 -7.00 32.44 -0.07
N ASP A 83 -7.50 33.43 0.65
CA ASP A 83 -8.13 33.24 1.95
C ASP A 83 -9.63 32.94 1.80
N ASN A 84 -10.27 33.52 0.77
CA ASN A 84 -11.70 33.37 0.49
C ASN A 84 -12.02 32.57 -0.79
N PHE A 85 -11.07 31.78 -1.31
CA PHE A 85 -11.20 31.05 -2.59
C PHE A 85 -12.42 30.13 -2.72
N SER A 86 -13.09 29.77 -1.61
CA SER A 86 -14.30 28.95 -1.65
C SER A 86 -15.58 29.76 -1.88
N GLU A 87 -15.60 31.06 -1.58
CA GLU A 87 -16.83 31.88 -1.64
C GLU A 87 -17.39 31.98 -3.06
N PHE A 88 -16.53 32.02 -4.07
CA PHE A 88 -16.92 31.95 -5.50
C PHE A 88 -17.76 30.72 -5.86
N PHE A 89 -17.64 29.67 -5.05
CA PHE A 89 -18.23 28.35 -5.27
C PHE A 89 -19.38 28.04 -4.31
N ASP A 90 -19.85 29.02 -3.54
CA ASP A 90 -20.93 28.86 -2.57
C ASP A 90 -22.21 29.58 -3.06
N ASN A 91 -22.60 29.34 -4.32
CA ASN A 91 -23.74 30.02 -5.00
C ASN A 91 -25.11 29.36 -4.78
N ASN A 92 -25.23 28.40 -3.85
CA ASN A 92 -26.44 27.59 -3.60
C ASN A 92 -27.01 26.83 -4.83
N GLU A 93 -26.26 26.74 -5.92
CA GLU A 93 -26.61 25.90 -7.06
C GLU A 93 -26.39 24.42 -6.73
N ASN A 94 -27.14 23.52 -7.35
CA ASN A 94 -26.97 22.09 -7.16
C ASN A 94 -25.80 21.58 -8.03
N PRO A 95 -24.64 21.25 -7.44
CA PRO A 95 -23.47 20.90 -8.23
C PRO A 95 -23.63 19.55 -8.97
N TYR A 96 -24.55 18.68 -8.54
CA TYR A 96 -24.82 17.43 -9.26
C TYR A 96 -25.63 17.70 -10.53
N GLU A 97 -26.62 18.61 -10.47
CA GLU A 97 -27.37 19.05 -11.65
C GLU A 97 -26.46 19.76 -12.65
N LEU A 98 -25.61 20.69 -12.18
CA LEU A 98 -24.65 21.39 -13.06
C LEU A 98 -23.71 20.43 -13.77
N ARG A 99 -23.18 19.42 -13.05
CA ARG A 99 -22.29 18.42 -13.63
C ARG A 99 -22.99 17.56 -14.67
N VAL A 100 -24.24 17.17 -14.45
CA VAL A 100 -25.03 16.41 -15.44
C VAL A 100 -25.39 17.29 -16.64
N LYS A 101 -25.88 18.52 -16.41
CA LYS A 101 -26.16 19.52 -17.45
C LYS A 101 -24.93 19.77 -18.32
N GLY A 102 -23.76 19.94 -17.70
CA GLY A 102 -22.50 20.20 -18.40
C GLY A 102 -22.00 19.06 -19.31
N LEU A 103 -22.58 17.86 -19.22
CA LEU A 103 -22.27 16.75 -20.14
C LEU A 103 -22.90 16.96 -21.53
N THR A 104 -24.00 17.71 -21.63
CA THR A 104 -24.80 17.83 -22.87
C THR A 104 -25.19 19.25 -23.24
N GLU A 105 -25.26 20.16 -22.27
CA GLU A 105 -25.77 21.53 -22.44
C GLU A 105 -24.72 22.57 -22.04
N LYS A 106 -24.87 23.79 -22.56
CA LYS A 106 -24.01 24.92 -22.21
C LYS A 106 -24.19 25.31 -20.74
N LEU A 107 -23.07 25.41 -20.02
CA LEU A 107 -22.98 26.06 -18.72
C LEU A 107 -22.48 27.49 -18.89
N THR A 108 -22.87 28.40 -18.01
CA THR A 108 -22.17 29.67 -17.80
C THR A 108 -20.76 29.40 -17.25
N LYS A 109 -19.85 30.39 -17.35
CA LYS A 109 -18.49 30.24 -16.80
C LYS A 109 -18.50 29.92 -15.29
N ASN A 110 -19.40 30.53 -14.55
CA ASN A 110 -19.55 30.31 -13.11
C ASN A 110 -20.08 28.90 -12.81
N GLU A 111 -21.13 28.45 -13.49
CA GLU A 111 -21.66 27.08 -13.37
C GLU A 111 -20.60 26.03 -13.73
N LEU A 112 -19.80 26.28 -14.78
CA LEU A 112 -18.71 25.41 -15.19
C LEU A 112 -17.61 25.35 -14.13
N ALA A 113 -17.20 26.49 -13.59
CA ALA A 113 -16.22 26.57 -12.52
C ALA A 113 -16.70 25.80 -11.27
N GLU A 114 -17.97 25.95 -10.88
CA GLU A 114 -18.59 25.21 -9.77
C GLU A 114 -18.57 23.70 -10.00
N SER A 115 -18.98 23.27 -11.20
CA SER A 115 -19.05 21.86 -11.57
C SER A 115 -17.69 21.16 -11.43
N LEU A 116 -16.63 21.75 -11.99
CA LEU A 116 -15.26 21.23 -11.97
C LEU A 116 -14.63 21.35 -10.56
N TYR A 117 -14.89 22.44 -9.84
CA TYR A 117 -14.41 22.63 -8.47
C TYR A 117 -14.93 21.55 -7.52
N GLN A 118 -16.22 21.18 -7.65
CA GLN A 118 -16.81 20.15 -6.81
C GLN A 118 -16.19 18.76 -7.05
N ILE A 119 -15.86 18.42 -8.30
CA ILE A 119 -15.15 17.17 -8.64
C ILE A 119 -13.81 17.12 -7.90
N VAL A 120 -13.02 18.20 -7.94
CA VAL A 120 -11.73 18.28 -7.23
C VAL A 120 -11.89 18.20 -5.70
N LYS A 121 -12.95 18.82 -5.16
CA LYS A 121 -13.29 18.80 -3.73
C LYS A 121 -13.59 17.38 -3.24
N ARG A 122 -14.05 16.47 -4.10
CA ARG A 122 -14.42 15.08 -3.77
C ARG A 122 -13.98 14.06 -4.83
N ARG A 123 -12.70 14.08 -5.20
CA ARG A 123 -12.11 13.26 -6.26
C ARG A 123 -12.07 11.73 -6.07
N GLY A 124 -12.73 11.17 -5.06
CA GLY A 124 -12.80 9.72 -4.89
C GLY A 124 -11.52 9.02 -4.40
N ILE A 125 -11.49 7.70 -4.59
CA ILE A 125 -10.38 6.79 -4.24
C ILE A 125 -9.48 6.53 -5.45
N SER A 126 -8.20 6.22 -5.25
CA SER A 126 -7.23 6.07 -6.36
C SER A 126 -6.80 4.62 -6.61
N TYR A 127 -7.34 3.66 -5.86
CA TYR A 127 -7.18 2.24 -6.16
C TYR A 127 -8.41 1.79 -6.94
N ASP A 128 -8.24 0.81 -7.81
CA ASP A 128 -9.37 0.28 -8.54
C ASP A 128 -10.29 -0.48 -7.59
N LEU A 129 -11.58 -0.32 -7.79
CA LEU A 129 -12.59 -0.98 -6.96
C LEU A 129 -12.49 -2.51 -7.04
N LYS A 130 -11.88 -3.05 -8.10
CA LYS A 130 -11.65 -4.49 -8.29
C LYS A 130 -10.44 -5.03 -7.51
N ASP A 131 -9.51 -4.16 -7.10
CA ASP A 131 -8.28 -4.52 -6.39
C ASP A 131 -8.46 -4.54 -4.86
N ALA A 132 -9.65 -4.21 -4.37
CA ALA A 132 -10.02 -4.51 -2.99
C ALA A 132 -10.30 -6.01 -2.94
N ASP A 133 -9.38 -6.82 -2.39
CA ASP A 133 -9.62 -8.24 -2.15
C ASP A 133 -10.94 -8.41 -1.39
N PHE A 134 -11.95 -8.91 -2.11
CA PHE A 134 -13.31 -9.15 -1.63
C PHE A 134 -13.43 -10.52 -0.95
N GLU A 135 -12.30 -11.09 -0.50
CA GLU A 135 -12.23 -12.46 0.03
C GLU A 135 -12.89 -12.63 1.40
N ASP A 136 -13.32 -11.54 2.05
CA ASP A 136 -14.27 -11.62 3.17
C ASP A 136 -15.64 -11.10 2.72
N GLY A 137 -16.58 -12.02 2.56
CA GLY A 137 -17.97 -11.70 2.33
C GLY A 137 -18.55 -10.81 3.45
N GLY A 138 -19.39 -9.85 3.07
CA GLY A 138 -20.41 -9.31 3.98
C GLY A 138 -20.11 -8.02 4.74
N THR A 139 -19.38 -7.04 4.17
CA THR A 139 -19.41 -5.67 4.72
C THR A 139 -20.24 -4.73 3.84
N ASP A 140 -20.95 -3.80 4.48
CA ASP A 140 -21.70 -2.73 3.79
C ASP A 140 -20.84 -1.95 2.78
N TYR A 141 -19.53 -1.86 3.04
CA TYR A 141 -18.57 -1.18 2.19
C TYR A 141 -18.38 -1.93 0.85
N SER A 142 -18.02 -3.22 0.89
CA SER A 142 -17.78 -3.99 -0.34
C SER A 142 -19.04 -4.09 -1.20
N SER A 143 -20.20 -4.34 -0.59
CA SER A 143 -21.49 -4.37 -1.28
C SER A 143 -21.81 -3.05 -1.98
N SER A 144 -21.60 -1.91 -1.30
CA SER A 144 -21.81 -0.59 -1.90
C SER A 144 -20.85 -0.32 -3.07
N LEU A 145 -19.59 -0.75 -2.97
CA LEU A 145 -18.59 -0.54 -4.01
C LEU A 145 -18.95 -1.33 -5.28
N SER A 146 -19.45 -2.55 -5.13
CA SER A 146 -19.95 -3.38 -6.24
C SER A 146 -21.16 -2.74 -6.94
N LEU A 147 -22.10 -2.17 -6.18
CA LEU A 147 -23.23 -1.41 -6.74
C LEU A 147 -22.76 -0.19 -7.52
N ASN A 148 -21.78 0.56 -7.00
CA ASN A 148 -21.20 1.70 -7.69
C ASN A 148 -20.51 1.27 -8.99
N ASN A 149 -19.72 0.19 -8.97
CA ASN A 149 -19.07 -0.35 -10.17
C ASN A 149 -20.06 -0.68 -11.28
N LYS A 150 -21.15 -1.38 -10.94
CA LYS A 150 -22.19 -1.74 -11.92
C LYS A 150 -22.86 -0.49 -12.50
N ALA A 151 -23.18 0.49 -11.66
CA ALA A 151 -23.79 1.74 -12.14
C ALA A 151 -22.84 2.57 -13.01
N LEU A 152 -21.54 2.49 -12.77
CA LEU A 152 -20.49 3.19 -13.54
C LEU A 152 -20.27 2.61 -14.94
N GLU A 153 -20.86 1.46 -15.29
CA GLU A 153 -20.77 0.90 -16.64
C GLU A 153 -21.46 1.82 -17.66
N ASP A 154 -22.62 2.38 -17.29
CA ASP A 154 -23.44 3.22 -18.18
C ASP A 154 -23.50 4.70 -17.75
N LYS A 155 -23.15 5.03 -16.50
CA LYS A 155 -23.35 6.35 -15.92
C LYS A 155 -22.07 6.95 -15.34
N THR A 156 -21.95 8.26 -15.40
CA THR A 156 -20.93 9.04 -14.70
C THR A 156 -21.22 9.12 -13.19
N PRO A 157 -20.21 9.40 -12.35
CA PRO A 157 -20.43 9.68 -10.93
C PRO A 157 -21.49 10.77 -10.68
N ALA A 158 -21.54 11.84 -11.49
CA ALA A 158 -22.54 12.89 -11.37
C ALA A 158 -23.97 12.38 -11.59
N GLU A 159 -24.21 11.59 -12.64
CA GLU A 159 -25.53 11.03 -12.96
C GLU A 159 -26.03 10.10 -11.84
N ILE A 160 -25.13 9.24 -11.31
CA ILE A 160 -25.45 8.36 -10.18
C ILE A 160 -25.77 9.17 -8.93
N GLN A 161 -24.98 10.21 -8.65
CA GLN A 161 -25.16 11.08 -7.50
C GLN A 161 -26.47 11.89 -7.59
N LEU A 162 -26.80 12.42 -8.77
CA LEU A 162 -28.03 13.16 -9.01
C LEU A 162 -29.25 12.25 -8.89
N GLN A 163 -29.19 11.05 -9.47
CA GLN A 163 -30.25 10.05 -9.33
C GLN A 163 -30.52 9.75 -7.85
N ARG A 164 -29.48 9.51 -7.05
CA ARG A 164 -29.61 9.27 -5.60
C ARG A 164 -30.18 10.46 -4.85
N LEU A 165 -29.82 11.68 -5.24
CA LEU A 165 -30.38 12.89 -4.65
C LEU A 165 -31.89 12.97 -4.89
N ASN A 166 -32.32 12.69 -6.13
CA ASN A 166 -33.73 12.76 -6.51
C ASN A 166 -34.56 11.64 -5.89
N GLU A 167 -34.02 10.42 -5.85
CA GLU A 167 -34.73 9.24 -5.33
C GLU A 167 -34.75 9.17 -3.80
N PHE A 168 -33.63 9.51 -3.14
CA PHE A 168 -33.46 9.28 -1.70
C PHE A 168 -33.24 10.56 -0.89
N GLY A 169 -33.17 11.73 -1.52
CA GLY A 169 -32.89 13.00 -0.86
C GLY A 169 -31.46 13.12 -0.28
N ALA A 170 -30.60 12.12 -0.51
CA ALA A 170 -29.29 12.04 0.13
C ALA A 170 -28.21 11.42 -0.78
N VAL A 171 -27.05 12.07 -0.80
CA VAL A 171 -25.88 11.64 -1.59
C VAL A 171 -24.65 11.42 -0.70
N ARG A 172 -24.70 11.77 0.58
CA ARG A 172 -23.52 11.91 1.43
C ARG A 172 -23.59 10.93 2.60
N GLY A 173 -22.43 10.40 2.99
CA GLY A 173 -22.35 9.44 4.10
C GLY A 173 -22.85 8.06 3.70
N LYS A 174 -23.38 7.33 4.69
CA LYS A 174 -24.02 6.03 4.53
C LYS A 174 -25.52 6.25 4.33
N VAL A 175 -26.03 5.92 3.15
CA VAL A 175 -27.47 5.95 2.85
C VAL A 175 -27.96 4.51 2.82
N VAL A 176 -28.95 4.18 3.65
CA VAL A 176 -29.56 2.85 3.68
C VAL A 176 -30.89 2.94 2.95
N VAL A 177 -31.10 2.07 1.96
CA VAL A 177 -32.30 2.06 1.12
C VAL A 177 -32.93 0.67 1.13
N GLY A 178 -34.27 0.60 1.11
CA GLY A 178 -35.03 -0.64 1.21
C GLY A 178 -35.96 -0.64 2.43
N ASP A 179 -37.22 -1.03 2.20
CA ASP A 179 -38.28 -0.96 3.21
C ASP A 179 -38.22 -2.12 4.21
N ASP A 180 -37.72 -3.29 3.78
CA ASP A 180 -37.54 -4.47 4.61
C ASP A 180 -36.12 -4.57 5.19
N LEU A 181 -36.02 -4.92 6.47
CA LEU A 181 -34.75 -5.13 7.19
C LEU A 181 -33.81 -6.12 6.49
N ASP A 182 -34.36 -7.15 5.85
CA ASP A 182 -33.58 -8.20 5.17
C ASP A 182 -33.13 -7.81 3.75
N ASN A 183 -33.68 -6.74 3.17
CA ASN A 183 -33.38 -6.28 1.80
C ASN A 183 -32.70 -4.90 1.77
N GLN A 184 -32.23 -4.41 2.90
CA GLN A 184 -31.55 -3.11 2.98
C GLN A 184 -30.25 -3.12 2.18
N LYS A 185 -30.11 -2.13 1.30
CA LYS A 185 -28.88 -1.85 0.56
C LYS A 185 -28.22 -0.63 1.13
N VAL A 186 -26.90 -0.73 1.31
CA VAL A 186 -26.09 0.41 1.74
C VAL A 186 -25.45 1.05 0.52
N LEU A 187 -25.66 2.36 0.38
CA LEU A 187 -25.08 3.20 -0.64
C LEU A 187 -24.07 4.16 -0.01
N LEU A 188 -22.84 4.11 -0.51
CA LEU A 188 -21.74 4.97 -0.16
C LEU A 188 -21.34 5.83 -1.36
N ASN A 189 -20.98 7.08 -1.07
CA ASN A 189 -20.49 8.03 -2.07
C ASN A 189 -18.99 7.89 -2.29
N VAL A 190 -18.59 6.71 -2.74
CA VAL A 190 -17.20 6.34 -2.99
C VAL A 190 -17.07 5.87 -4.44
N PHE A 191 -16.41 6.70 -5.25
CA PHE A 191 -16.16 6.40 -6.66
C PHE A 191 -14.66 6.49 -6.95
N PRO A 192 -14.15 5.82 -8.00
CA PRO A 192 -12.76 5.93 -8.39
C PRO A 192 -12.41 7.31 -8.94
N THR A 193 -11.19 7.78 -8.69
CA THR A 193 -10.65 9.03 -9.23
C THR A 193 -10.63 9.01 -10.75
N LYS A 194 -10.41 7.84 -11.36
CA LYS A 194 -10.44 7.67 -12.82
C LYS A 194 -11.81 7.98 -13.42
N GLU A 195 -12.89 7.65 -12.72
CA GLU A 195 -14.26 7.91 -13.21
C GLU A 195 -14.61 9.40 -13.09
N TYR A 196 -14.18 10.05 -12.00
CA TYR A 196 -14.25 11.52 -11.89
C TYR A 196 -13.42 12.23 -12.96
N LYS A 197 -12.25 11.68 -13.31
CA LYS A 197 -11.43 12.22 -14.40
C LYS A 197 -12.16 12.11 -15.74
N LYS A 198 -12.68 10.93 -16.09
CA LYS A 198 -13.45 10.72 -17.34
C LYS A 198 -14.65 11.65 -17.42
N GLU A 199 -15.41 11.79 -16.33
CA GLU A 199 -16.54 12.72 -16.26
C GLU A 199 -16.09 14.15 -16.52
N ALA A 200 -15.05 14.63 -15.84
CA ALA A 200 -14.56 15.99 -16.03
C ALA A 200 -14.05 16.24 -17.46
N GLN A 201 -13.37 15.25 -18.07
CA GLN A 201 -12.93 15.34 -19.46
C GLN A 201 -14.13 15.43 -20.42
N ARG A 202 -15.21 14.67 -20.17
CA ARG A 202 -16.45 14.78 -20.95
C ARG A 202 -17.09 16.16 -20.81
N ILE A 203 -17.20 16.69 -19.59
CA ILE A 203 -17.71 18.05 -19.35
C ILE A 203 -16.84 19.07 -20.11
N ILE A 204 -15.52 19.01 -19.95
CA ILE A 204 -14.60 19.94 -20.62
C ILE A 204 -14.73 19.85 -22.15
N ALA A 205 -14.82 18.63 -22.70
CA ALA A 205 -14.98 18.43 -24.13
C ALA A 205 -16.27 19.06 -24.66
N THR A 206 -17.41 18.84 -24.01
CA THR A 206 -18.69 19.48 -24.38
C THR A 206 -18.62 21.00 -24.24
N GLN A 207 -18.07 21.50 -23.13
CA GLN A 207 -18.01 22.95 -22.89
C GLN A 207 -17.00 23.67 -23.79
N ARG A 208 -16.02 22.95 -24.36
CA ARG A 208 -15.04 23.50 -25.31
C ARG A 208 -15.70 24.05 -26.57
N GLU A 209 -16.87 23.54 -26.96
CA GLU A 209 -17.68 24.08 -28.07
C GLU A 209 -18.13 25.53 -27.79
N PHE A 210 -18.30 25.90 -26.52
CA PHE A 210 -18.78 27.22 -26.11
C PHE A 210 -17.66 28.15 -25.61
N TYR A 211 -16.56 27.59 -25.11
CA TYR A 211 -15.43 28.33 -24.53
C TYR A 211 -14.06 27.82 -25.03
N PRO A 212 -13.81 27.79 -26.36
CA PRO A 212 -12.60 27.19 -26.93
C PRO A 212 -11.31 27.91 -26.50
N ASP A 213 -11.36 29.23 -26.31
CA ASP A 213 -10.19 30.03 -25.92
C ASP A 213 -9.77 29.80 -24.46
N ILE A 214 -10.68 29.28 -23.63
CA ILE A 214 -10.48 29.05 -22.19
C ILE A 214 -10.13 27.58 -21.95
N LEU A 215 -10.92 26.68 -22.53
CA LEU A 215 -10.83 25.23 -22.31
C LEU A 215 -9.85 24.57 -23.28
N THR A 216 -8.64 25.12 -23.36
CA THR A 216 -7.55 24.61 -24.20
C THR A 216 -7.08 23.22 -23.74
N ASP A 217 -6.28 22.54 -24.57
CA ASP A 217 -5.66 21.27 -24.19
C ASP A 217 -4.75 21.43 -22.95
N GLU A 218 -4.10 22.59 -22.81
CA GLU A 218 -3.27 22.89 -21.65
C GLU A 218 -4.13 23.05 -20.38
N PHE A 219 -5.30 23.70 -20.47
CA PHE A 219 -6.25 23.76 -19.36
C PHE A 219 -6.67 22.37 -18.89
N GLU A 220 -7.10 21.51 -19.83
CA GLU A 220 -7.55 20.15 -19.52
C GLU A 220 -6.44 19.33 -18.84
N LYS A 221 -5.22 19.42 -19.38
CA LYS A 221 -4.04 18.75 -18.85
C LYS A 221 -3.71 19.20 -17.42
N GLN A 222 -3.67 20.51 -17.17
CA GLN A 222 -3.40 21.06 -15.85
C GLN A 222 -4.50 20.72 -14.85
N TYR A 223 -5.77 20.86 -15.24
CA TYR A 223 -6.91 20.49 -14.40
C TYR A 223 -6.86 19.00 -14.02
N CYS A 224 -6.65 18.11 -14.99
CA CYS A 224 -6.55 16.66 -14.77
C CYS A 224 -5.35 16.30 -13.88
N SER A 225 -4.23 17.01 -14.02
CA SER A 225 -3.06 16.87 -13.14
C SER A 225 -3.43 17.21 -11.70
N ILE A 226 -4.07 18.34 -11.46
CA ILE A 226 -4.53 18.75 -10.12
C ILE A 226 -5.54 17.74 -9.54
N LEU A 227 -6.51 17.30 -10.35
CA LEU A 227 -7.54 16.35 -9.98
C LEU A 227 -6.92 15.03 -9.52
N THR A 228 -6.01 14.45 -10.31
CA THR A 228 -5.43 13.12 -10.00
C THR A 228 -4.23 13.17 -9.06
N ARG A 229 -3.66 14.35 -8.79
CA ARG A 229 -2.43 14.55 -8.00
C ARG A 229 -2.38 13.77 -6.69
N LYS A 230 -1.56 12.73 -6.62
CA LYS A 230 -1.28 11.96 -5.40
C LYS A 230 0.24 11.94 -5.18
N ARG A 231 0.66 11.78 -3.93
CA ARG A 231 2.07 11.52 -3.60
C ARG A 231 2.23 10.03 -3.40
N ASP A 232 3.29 9.50 -3.99
CA ASP A 232 3.62 8.10 -3.81
C ASP A 232 4.01 7.82 -2.37
N TYR A 233 3.69 6.60 -1.92
CA TYR A 233 3.91 6.18 -0.55
C TYR A 233 5.41 6.12 -0.21
N PHE A 234 6.26 5.83 -1.21
CA PHE A 234 7.72 5.81 -1.10
C PHE A 234 8.38 7.20 -1.20
N VAL A 235 7.63 8.26 -1.56
CA VAL A 235 8.14 9.65 -1.56
C VAL A 235 7.83 10.35 -0.24
N GLY A 236 6.58 10.22 0.23
CA GLY A 236 6.13 10.87 1.46
C GLY A 236 5.86 12.38 1.33
N PRO A 237 5.83 13.12 2.46
CA PRO A 237 5.66 14.57 2.51
C PRO A 237 6.93 15.34 2.12
N GLY A 238 6.79 16.64 1.88
CA GLY A 238 7.92 17.54 1.60
C GLY A 238 8.18 17.80 0.12
N ASN A 239 9.02 18.77 -0.16
CA ASN A 239 9.62 19.05 -1.47
C ASN A 239 10.98 19.70 -1.23
N GLU A 240 11.71 20.04 -2.29
CA GLU A 240 13.04 20.66 -2.19
C GLU A 240 13.07 21.93 -1.33
N LYS A 241 12.02 22.76 -1.41
CA LYS A 241 11.89 24.01 -0.64
C LYS A 241 11.38 23.81 0.79
N SER A 242 10.74 22.67 1.07
CA SER A 242 10.09 22.34 2.34
C SER A 242 10.48 20.92 2.75
N ARG A 243 11.74 20.78 3.15
CA ARG A 243 12.35 19.50 3.55
C ARG A 243 11.78 19.01 4.88
N THR A 244 11.67 17.69 5.03
CA THR A 244 11.15 17.00 6.23
C THR A 244 11.62 15.56 6.28
N ASP A 245 12.08 15.10 7.44
CA ASP A 245 12.58 13.72 7.62
C ASP A 245 11.48 12.66 7.56
N TYR A 246 10.21 13.07 7.47
CA TYR A 246 9.08 12.16 7.24
C TYR A 246 8.95 11.71 5.78
N GLY A 247 9.69 12.30 4.85
CA GLY A 247 9.72 11.94 3.43
C GLY A 247 11.14 11.84 2.89
N ILE A 248 11.30 11.78 1.57
CA ILE A 248 12.61 11.62 0.93
C ILE A 248 13.49 12.87 1.02
N TYR A 249 12.90 14.05 1.15
CA TYR A 249 13.61 15.33 1.21
C TYR A 249 14.09 15.58 2.65
N LYS A 250 15.22 15.00 3.06
CA LYS A 250 15.75 15.07 4.43
C LYS A 250 16.21 16.47 4.81
N THR A 251 16.06 16.84 6.07
CA THR A 251 16.40 18.19 6.57
C THR A 251 17.89 18.51 6.46
N GLU A 252 18.76 17.51 6.52
CA GLU A 252 20.21 17.62 6.32
C GLU A 252 20.65 17.83 4.86
N GLY A 253 19.71 17.84 3.90
CA GLY A 253 19.99 18.14 2.49
C GLY A 253 19.98 16.94 1.53
N ARG A 254 20.07 15.70 2.04
CA ARG A 254 19.96 14.48 1.23
C ARG A 254 18.55 14.30 0.67
N THR A 255 18.43 13.86 -0.59
CA THR A 255 17.17 13.42 -1.20
C THR A 255 17.30 11.93 -1.48
N LEU A 256 16.47 11.10 -0.83
CA LEU A 256 16.45 9.66 -1.08
C LEU A 256 15.67 9.34 -2.37
N ASP A 257 15.98 8.22 -3.02
CA ASP A 257 15.16 7.71 -4.12
C ASP A 257 13.89 7.06 -3.57
N ASN A 258 14.01 6.34 -2.46
CA ASN A 258 12.90 5.69 -1.77
C ASN A 258 12.99 5.86 -0.25
N LEU A 259 11.89 6.32 0.37
CA LEU A 259 11.77 6.51 1.82
C LEU A 259 12.07 5.25 2.64
N PHE A 260 11.87 4.07 2.07
CA PHE A 260 12.06 2.78 2.74
C PHE A 260 13.49 2.24 2.68
N GLU A 261 14.41 2.89 1.97
CA GLU A 261 15.83 2.48 1.92
C GLU A 261 16.46 2.46 3.30
N GLU A 262 16.22 3.50 4.10
CA GLU A 262 16.72 3.61 5.48
C GLU A 262 16.00 2.65 6.46
N LEU A 263 14.96 1.95 6.01
CA LEU A 263 14.20 0.99 6.81
C LEU A 263 14.61 -0.47 6.53
N ILE A 264 15.55 -0.68 5.61
CA ILE A 264 16.15 -2.00 5.38
C ILE A 264 16.97 -2.37 6.62
N GLY A 265 16.71 -3.55 7.18
CA GLY A 265 17.43 -4.03 8.35
C GLY A 265 18.90 -4.33 8.03
N HIS A 266 19.75 -4.27 9.06
CA HIS A 266 21.16 -4.61 8.96
C HIS A 266 21.43 -6.11 9.12
N ASP A 267 22.54 -6.56 8.54
CA ASP A 267 22.98 -7.94 8.67
C ASP A 267 23.34 -8.29 10.14
N LYS A 268 23.16 -9.56 10.51
CA LYS A 268 23.36 -10.01 11.89
C LYS A 268 24.84 -10.20 12.24
N VAL A 269 25.66 -10.56 11.24
CA VAL A 269 27.10 -10.82 11.38
C VAL A 269 27.89 -9.56 11.04
N TYR A 270 27.41 -8.76 10.07
CA TYR A 270 28.00 -7.49 9.63
C TYR A 270 27.03 -6.32 9.86
N PRO A 271 26.95 -5.75 11.08
CA PRO A 271 25.94 -4.75 11.43
C PRO A 271 25.98 -3.46 10.61
N ASP A 272 27.10 -3.14 9.98
CA ASP A 272 27.23 -1.96 9.12
C ASP A 272 26.66 -2.18 7.71
N GLU A 273 26.44 -3.44 7.32
CA GLU A 273 25.91 -3.81 6.00
C GLU A 273 24.39 -3.97 6.02
N LEU A 274 23.73 -3.58 4.93
CA LEU A 274 22.30 -3.80 4.74
C LEU A 274 22.02 -5.27 4.38
N ARG A 275 20.88 -5.79 4.81
CA ARG A 275 20.44 -7.15 4.42
C ARG A 275 20.22 -7.25 2.93
N ALA A 276 20.67 -8.38 2.36
CA ALA A 276 20.35 -8.73 0.99
C ALA A 276 18.84 -8.95 0.80
N SER A 277 18.34 -8.58 -0.37
CA SER A 277 16.97 -8.95 -0.76
C SER A 277 16.81 -10.47 -0.77
N ALA A 278 15.71 -10.97 -0.22
CA ALA A 278 15.37 -12.41 -0.26
C ALA A 278 15.21 -12.93 -1.70
N ALA A 279 14.93 -12.03 -2.65
CA ALA A 279 14.83 -12.32 -4.08
C ALA A 279 16.19 -12.35 -4.80
N SER A 280 17.28 -11.93 -4.14
CA SER A 280 18.62 -11.95 -4.74
C SER A 280 19.08 -13.38 -5.03
N TYR A 281 19.97 -13.52 -6.01
CA TYR A 281 20.59 -14.81 -6.33
C TYR A 281 21.32 -15.39 -5.11
N THR A 282 22.17 -14.58 -4.46
CA THR A 282 22.96 -14.98 -3.29
C THR A 282 22.10 -15.49 -2.15
N ALA A 283 21.00 -14.79 -1.81
CA ALA A 283 20.09 -15.24 -0.76
C ALA A 283 19.38 -16.56 -1.12
N GLN A 284 18.91 -16.68 -2.36
CA GLN A 284 18.26 -17.91 -2.81
C GLN A 284 19.22 -19.11 -2.85
N LEU A 285 20.46 -18.91 -3.33
CA LEU A 285 21.50 -19.93 -3.36
C LEU A 285 21.91 -20.36 -1.95
N PHE A 286 22.12 -19.40 -1.04
CA PHE A 286 22.41 -19.67 0.36
C PHE A 286 21.30 -20.54 1.00
N ASN A 287 20.03 -20.19 0.77
CA ASN A 287 18.90 -20.94 1.32
C ASN A 287 18.86 -22.39 0.79
N VAL A 288 19.10 -22.60 -0.51
CA VAL A 288 19.20 -23.95 -1.09
C VAL A 288 20.36 -24.73 -0.49
N LEU A 289 21.57 -24.15 -0.47
CA LEU A 289 22.75 -24.82 0.07
C LEU A 289 22.57 -25.18 1.55
N ASN A 290 21.98 -24.28 2.34
CA ASN A 290 21.68 -24.55 3.74
C ASN A 290 20.67 -25.69 3.90
N ASP A 291 19.60 -25.71 3.10
CA ASP A 291 18.64 -26.83 3.12
C ASP A 291 19.33 -28.15 2.76
N LEU A 292 20.11 -28.18 1.66
CA LEU A 292 20.81 -29.38 1.20
C LEU A 292 21.84 -29.89 2.22
N ASN A 293 22.55 -29.01 2.92
CA ASN A 293 23.51 -29.38 3.96
C ASN A 293 22.83 -29.97 5.21
N ASN A 294 21.59 -29.55 5.49
CA ASN A 294 20.82 -30.04 6.64
C ASN A 294 20.13 -31.38 6.37
N LEU A 295 20.00 -31.80 5.12
CA LEU A 295 19.47 -33.13 4.79
C LEU A 295 20.35 -34.24 5.37
N ARG A 296 19.71 -35.38 5.63
CA ARG A 296 20.34 -36.68 5.87
C ARG A 296 19.87 -37.65 4.79
N ILE A 297 20.80 -38.26 4.07
CA ILE A 297 20.55 -39.21 2.99
C ILE A 297 20.99 -40.58 3.49
N LEU A 298 20.06 -41.39 4.00
CA LEU A 298 20.39 -42.64 4.71
C LEU A 298 21.11 -43.69 3.85
N SER A 299 21.09 -43.54 2.53
CA SER A 299 21.81 -44.41 1.58
C SER A 299 23.31 -44.08 1.46
N TYR A 300 23.77 -42.94 1.98
CA TYR A 300 25.18 -42.54 1.93
C TYR A 300 25.87 -42.88 3.25
N GLU A 301 27.16 -43.24 3.18
CA GLU A 301 27.97 -43.58 4.36
C GLU A 301 28.04 -42.40 5.36
N ASP A 302 28.32 -41.19 4.87
CA ASP A 302 28.36 -39.97 5.68
C ASP A 302 26.96 -39.35 5.89
N GLU A 303 25.93 -39.96 5.33
CA GLU A 303 24.54 -39.48 5.27
C GLU A 303 24.37 -38.04 4.73
N LYS A 304 25.38 -37.49 4.03
CA LYS A 304 25.39 -36.09 3.55
C LYS A 304 25.62 -36.03 2.07
N LEU A 305 24.86 -35.17 1.38
CA LEU A 305 25.10 -34.86 -0.03
C LEU A 305 26.53 -34.33 -0.22
N THR A 306 27.20 -34.86 -1.24
CA THR A 306 28.55 -34.44 -1.64
C THR A 306 28.52 -33.06 -2.30
N GLN A 307 29.70 -32.49 -2.53
CA GLN A 307 29.80 -31.24 -3.30
C GLN A 307 29.27 -31.41 -4.73
N ALA A 308 29.61 -32.52 -5.40
CA ALA A 308 29.18 -32.81 -6.76
C ALA A 308 27.65 -32.94 -6.87
N ASP A 309 27.00 -33.54 -5.86
CA ASP A 309 25.53 -33.62 -5.81
C ASP A 309 24.90 -32.24 -5.75
N LYS A 310 25.43 -31.36 -4.88
CA LYS A 310 24.92 -29.99 -4.70
C LYS A 310 25.11 -29.17 -5.97
N GLU A 311 26.28 -29.26 -6.60
CA GLU A 311 26.55 -28.59 -7.89
C GLU A 311 25.59 -29.06 -8.98
N THR A 312 25.33 -30.36 -9.06
CA THR A 312 24.37 -30.93 -10.02
C THR A 312 22.94 -30.42 -9.77
N ILE A 313 22.50 -30.42 -8.51
CA ILE A 313 21.19 -29.88 -8.11
C ILE A 313 21.10 -28.39 -8.48
N ILE A 314 22.13 -27.59 -8.16
CA ILE A 314 22.15 -26.15 -8.46
C ILE A 314 22.13 -25.90 -9.97
N ASN A 315 22.90 -26.65 -10.76
CA ASN A 315 22.93 -26.51 -12.21
C ASN A 315 21.58 -26.83 -12.84
N GLU A 316 20.89 -27.87 -12.36
CA GLU A 316 19.51 -28.17 -12.79
C GLU A 316 18.55 -27.03 -12.41
N LEU A 317 18.67 -26.48 -11.20
CA LEU A 317 17.86 -25.33 -10.76
C LEU A 317 18.14 -24.07 -11.56
N LYS A 318 19.40 -23.85 -11.99
CA LYS A 318 19.78 -22.72 -12.85
C LYS A 318 19.23 -22.87 -14.26
N SER A 319 19.25 -24.09 -14.81
CA SER A 319 18.89 -24.37 -16.21
C SER A 319 17.39 -24.49 -16.43
N ASN A 320 16.65 -24.97 -15.43
CA ASN A 320 15.22 -25.19 -15.53
C ASN A 320 14.44 -23.91 -15.20
N VAL A 321 13.51 -23.50 -16.07
CA VAL A 321 12.66 -22.30 -15.88
C VAL A 321 11.27 -22.60 -15.32
N THR A 322 10.94 -23.87 -15.13
CA THR A 322 9.63 -24.33 -14.64
C THR A 322 9.65 -24.63 -13.14
N THR A 323 8.51 -24.98 -12.57
CA THR A 323 8.43 -25.39 -11.16
C THR A 323 9.17 -26.71 -10.96
N VAL A 324 10.14 -26.72 -10.04
CA VAL A 324 10.95 -27.90 -9.73
C VAL A 324 10.45 -28.55 -8.44
N ASN A 325 10.21 -29.87 -8.49
CA ASN A 325 9.99 -30.68 -7.30
C ASN A 325 11.35 -31.08 -6.71
N MET A 326 11.74 -30.42 -5.62
CA MET A 326 13.06 -30.63 -4.99
C MET A 326 13.28 -32.06 -4.51
N MET A 327 12.26 -32.72 -3.94
CA MET A 327 12.40 -34.11 -3.47
C MET A 327 12.71 -35.06 -4.62
N ASN A 328 12.04 -34.88 -5.76
CA ASN A 328 12.29 -35.71 -6.95
C ASN A 328 13.67 -35.42 -7.56
N LEU A 329 14.10 -34.16 -7.56
CA LEU A 329 15.43 -33.77 -8.04
C LEU A 329 16.53 -34.38 -7.17
N ILE A 330 16.40 -34.26 -5.84
CA ILE A 330 17.36 -34.85 -4.90
C ILE A 330 17.39 -36.37 -5.08
N LYS A 331 16.22 -37.02 -5.13
CA LYS A 331 16.11 -38.47 -5.39
C LYS A 331 16.89 -38.88 -6.65
N LYS A 332 16.71 -38.13 -7.74
CA LYS A 332 17.37 -38.40 -9.04
C LYS A 332 18.90 -38.27 -8.94
N VAL A 333 19.39 -37.27 -8.21
CA VAL A 333 20.83 -37.01 -8.08
C VAL A 333 21.49 -37.99 -7.11
N SER A 334 20.87 -38.24 -5.95
CA SER A 334 21.44 -39.13 -4.93
C SER A 334 21.24 -40.62 -5.22
N GLY A 335 20.29 -40.98 -6.09
CA GLY A 335 19.94 -42.37 -6.37
C GLY A 335 19.26 -43.10 -5.21
N CYS A 336 18.80 -42.38 -4.18
CA CYS A 336 18.16 -42.95 -2.99
C CYS A 336 16.63 -43.12 -3.17
N GLU A 337 15.95 -43.74 -2.21
CA GLU A 337 14.49 -43.70 -2.14
C GLU A 337 14.00 -42.47 -1.39
N LYS A 338 12.72 -42.12 -1.59
CA LYS A 338 12.13 -40.91 -0.98
C LYS A 338 12.18 -40.98 0.56
N ASP A 339 12.01 -42.18 1.10
CA ASP A 339 12.03 -42.42 2.54
C ASP A 339 13.44 -42.29 3.15
N ASP A 340 14.49 -42.32 2.33
CA ASP A 340 15.89 -42.15 2.77
C ASP A 340 16.28 -40.69 2.96
N ILE A 341 15.46 -39.75 2.45
CA ILE A 341 15.71 -38.32 2.59
C ILE A 341 15.06 -37.84 3.90
N LYS A 342 15.87 -37.45 4.87
CA LYS A 342 15.45 -36.90 6.17
C LYS A 342 16.05 -35.52 6.41
N GLY A 343 15.59 -34.83 7.46
CA GLY A 343 16.15 -33.53 7.87
C GLY A 343 15.71 -32.33 7.03
N TYR A 344 14.69 -32.48 6.17
CA TYR A 344 14.05 -31.36 5.49
C TYR A 344 13.12 -30.57 6.43
N ARG A 345 12.88 -29.31 6.10
CA ARG A 345 11.84 -28.49 6.78
C ARG A 345 10.45 -28.94 6.34
N THR A 346 9.45 -28.74 7.18
CA THR A 346 8.04 -29.01 6.85
C THR A 346 7.21 -27.75 6.91
N ASN A 347 6.19 -27.67 6.06
CA ASN A 347 5.18 -26.63 6.14
C ASN A 347 4.08 -26.99 7.16
N ASP A 348 3.09 -26.10 7.32
CA ASP A 348 1.93 -26.28 8.23
C ASP A 348 1.07 -27.53 7.95
N LYS A 349 1.30 -28.22 6.83
CA LYS A 349 0.61 -29.47 6.44
C LYS A 349 1.54 -30.69 6.52
N ASP A 350 2.65 -30.57 7.25
CA ASP A 350 3.69 -31.59 7.41
C ASP A 350 4.31 -32.07 6.08
N LYS A 351 4.22 -31.26 5.02
CA LYS A 351 4.83 -31.59 3.72
C LYS A 351 6.25 -31.05 3.63
N PRO A 352 7.17 -31.75 2.95
CA PRO A 352 8.53 -31.28 2.75
C PRO A 352 8.56 -29.89 2.08
N GLU A 353 9.34 -28.98 2.67
CA GLU A 353 9.60 -27.64 2.19
C GLU A 353 11.11 -27.46 2.01
N ILE A 354 11.55 -27.38 0.76
CA ILE A 354 12.95 -27.20 0.39
C ILE A 354 13.02 -26.02 -0.58
N SER A 355 13.94 -25.09 -0.32
CA SER A 355 14.16 -23.94 -1.19
C SER A 355 14.50 -24.41 -2.60
N SER A 356 14.04 -23.65 -3.60
CA SER A 356 14.26 -24.02 -4.99
C SER A 356 14.77 -22.87 -5.85
N MET A 357 15.12 -21.69 -5.33
CA MET A 357 15.46 -20.54 -6.19
C MET A 357 14.33 -20.14 -7.16
N ALA A 358 13.08 -20.18 -6.68
CA ALA A 358 11.90 -19.95 -7.51
C ALA A 358 11.88 -18.57 -8.20
N ILE A 359 12.38 -17.53 -7.54
CA ILE A 359 12.44 -16.18 -8.11
C ILE A 359 13.49 -16.11 -9.20
N TYR A 360 14.68 -16.70 -8.98
CA TYR A 360 15.70 -16.80 -10.02
C TYR A 360 15.13 -17.46 -11.29
N ARG A 361 14.45 -18.61 -11.16
CA ARG A 361 13.85 -19.30 -12.32
C ARG A 361 12.79 -18.45 -13.03
N LYS A 362 11.94 -17.78 -12.27
CA LYS A 362 10.91 -16.88 -12.84
C LYS A 362 11.57 -15.74 -13.60
N THR A 363 12.62 -15.14 -13.04
CA THR A 363 13.39 -14.08 -13.71
C THR A 363 14.09 -14.63 -14.96
N HIS A 364 14.77 -15.77 -14.87
CA HIS A 364 15.42 -16.43 -16.01
C HIS A 364 14.44 -16.70 -17.15
N LYS A 365 13.23 -17.19 -16.85
CA LYS A 365 12.16 -17.36 -17.83
C LYS A 365 11.82 -16.08 -18.58
N GLU A 366 11.72 -14.95 -17.89
CA GLU A 366 11.42 -13.66 -18.52
C GLU A 366 12.61 -13.12 -19.31
N PHE A 367 13.84 -13.32 -18.83
CA PHE A 367 15.06 -12.92 -19.54
C PHE A 367 15.27 -13.72 -20.83
N LEU A 368 14.95 -15.02 -20.83
CA LEU A 368 14.97 -15.84 -22.05
C LEU A 368 13.97 -15.36 -23.11
N LYS A 369 12.84 -14.73 -22.72
CA LYS A 369 11.92 -14.11 -23.70
C LYS A 369 12.53 -12.89 -24.39
N ALA A 370 13.57 -12.31 -23.80
CA ALA A 370 14.34 -11.20 -24.36
C ALA A 370 15.70 -11.67 -24.90
N ASP A 371 15.87 -12.98 -25.16
CA ASP A 371 17.10 -13.60 -25.66
C ASP A 371 18.34 -13.40 -24.75
N VAL A 372 18.12 -13.24 -23.44
CA VAL A 372 19.19 -13.14 -22.44
C VAL A 372 19.21 -14.39 -21.56
N ASP A 373 20.31 -15.13 -21.58
CA ASP A 373 20.53 -16.27 -20.69
C ASP A 373 21.39 -15.86 -19.47
N ILE A 374 20.84 -16.06 -18.28
CA ILE A 374 21.47 -15.68 -16.99
C ILE A 374 22.04 -16.91 -16.25
N THR A 375 22.15 -18.04 -16.92
CA THR A 375 22.74 -19.28 -16.38
C THR A 375 24.26 -19.28 -16.27
N GLN A 376 24.94 -18.33 -16.92
CA GLN A 376 26.39 -18.22 -16.88
C GLN A 376 26.93 -17.92 -15.46
#